data_AF-A0A7R8VZT6-F1
#
_entry.id   AF-A0A7R8VZT6-F1
#
_cell.length_a   1.000
_cell.length_b   1.000
_cell.length_c   1.000
_cell.angle_alpha   90.00
_cell.angle_beta   90.00
_cell.angle_gamma   90.00
#
_symmetry.space_group_name_H-M   'P 1'
#
loop_
_entity.id
_entity.type
_entity.pdbx_description
1 polymer ?
#
loop_
_entity_poly.entity_id
_entity_poly.type
_entity_poly.pdbx_seq_one_letter_code
_entity_poly.pdbx_strand_id
1 'polypeptide(L)'
;MSRICQVTGKRPMYGNNVSHAKNTTRRRFLPNLHTHRFWVEGENRWVSLRVSSKGMRIIDKNGIDAVLADIRKRHFYTTTKNKRTMQGKMEIKKFDPVVRKHVMYKEGKIK
;
A
#
# COMPACT_ATOMS: atom_id res chain seq x y z
N MET A 1 11.54 8.06 -5.93
CA MET A 1 10.28 7.37 -5.54
C MET A 1 10.52 5.87 -5.40
N SER A 2 9.97 5.26 -4.36
CA SER A 2 10.01 3.81 -4.16
C SER A 2 9.27 3.09 -5.31
N ARG A 3 9.93 2.13 -5.97
CA ARG A 3 9.36 1.31 -7.05
C ARG A 3 8.47 0.21 -6.48
N ILE A 4 7.39 0.61 -5.81
CA ILE A 4 6.44 -0.29 -5.17
C ILE A 4 5.08 -0.15 -5.82
N CYS A 5 4.43 -1.28 -6.12
CA CYS A 5 3.02 -1.27 -6.53
C CYS A 5 2.14 -1.01 -5.31
N GLN A 6 1.30 0.03 -5.35
CA GLN A 6 0.44 0.41 -4.22
C GLN A 6 -0.63 -0.65 -3.90
N VAL A 7 -1.15 -1.34 -4.92
CA VAL A 7 -2.17 -2.38 -4.76
C VAL A 7 -1.57 -3.68 -4.23
N THR A 8 -0.52 -4.19 -4.86
CA THR A 8 0.00 -5.54 -4.56
C THR A 8 1.22 -5.56 -3.64
N GLY A 9 1.82 -4.41 -3.30
CA GLY A 9 3.05 -4.35 -2.52
C GLY A 9 4.29 -4.92 -3.24
N LYS A 10 4.20 -5.16 -4.56
CA LYS A 10 5.33 -5.71 -5.35
C LYS A 10 6.51 -4.74 -5.30
N ARG A 11 7.66 -5.23 -4.87
CA ARG A 11 8.92 -4.51 -4.70
C ARG A 11 9.99 -5.07 -5.65
N PRO A 12 11.04 -4.29 -5.96
CA PRO A 12 12.19 -4.82 -6.69
C PRO A 12 12.79 -6.00 -5.93
N MET A 13 13.18 -7.04 -6.67
CA MET A 13 13.84 -8.21 -6.12
C MET A 13 15.30 -8.22 -6.58
N TYR A 14 16.19 -8.74 -5.74
CA TYR A 14 17.60 -8.94 -6.08
C TYR A 14 17.83 -10.40 -6.45
N GLY A 15 18.73 -10.64 -7.40
CA GLY A 15 19.18 -11.98 -7.75
C GLY A 15 20.43 -11.90 -8.61
N ASN A 16 20.74 -12.98 -9.33
CA ASN A 16 21.94 -13.08 -10.16
C ASN A 16 21.56 -13.33 -11.63
N ASN A 17 22.37 -12.81 -12.57
CA ASN A 17 22.50 -13.45 -13.88
C ASN A 17 23.47 -14.61 -13.72
N VAL A 18 23.17 -15.75 -14.33
CA VAL A 18 24.03 -16.93 -14.34
C VAL A 18 24.27 -17.29 -15.80
N SER A 19 25.53 -17.32 -16.24
CA SER A 19 25.88 -17.77 -17.59
C SER A 19 25.89 -19.30 -17.68
N HIS A 20 25.97 -19.85 -18.89
CA HIS A 20 26.16 -21.29 -19.10
C HIS A 20 27.41 -21.84 -18.39
N ALA A 21 28.48 -21.03 -18.32
CA ALA A 21 29.70 -21.35 -17.57
C ALA A 21 29.57 -21.13 -16.04
N LYS A 22 28.37 -20.85 -15.52
CA LYS A 22 28.07 -20.53 -14.11
C LYS A 22 28.74 -19.27 -13.57
N ASN A 23 29.16 -18.33 -14.42
CA ASN A 23 29.62 -17.02 -13.96
C ASN A 23 28.41 -16.22 -13.46
N THR A 24 28.48 -15.74 -12.22
CA THR A 24 27.36 -15.04 -11.57
C THR A 24 27.62 -13.54 -11.46
N THR A 25 26.69 -12.71 -11.97
CA THR A 25 26.70 -11.26 -11.75
C THR A 25 25.43 -10.80 -11.04
N ARG A 26 25.53 -9.82 -10.14
CA ARG A 26 24.35 -9.30 -9.41
C ARG A 26 23.42 -8.56 -10.36
N ARG A 27 22.11 -8.81 -10.27
CA ARG A 27 21.07 -8.08 -11.00
C ARG A 27 19.90 -7.70 -10.10
N ARG A 28 19.15 -6.70 -10.54
CA ARG A 28 17.89 -6.29 -9.91
C ARG A 28 16.72 -6.56 -10.85
N PHE A 29 15.72 -7.28 -10.38
CA PHE A 29 14.45 -7.49 -11.07
C PHE A 29 13.49 -6.37 -10.72
N LEU A 30 13.07 -5.64 -11.74
CA LEU A 30 12.20 -4.48 -11.58
C LEU A 30 10.75 -4.86 -11.89
N PRO A 31 9.79 -4.44 -11.04
CA PRO A 31 8.38 -4.61 -11.36
C PRO A 31 7.99 -3.66 -12.50
N ASN A 32 7.16 -4.14 -13.43
CA ASN A 32 6.54 -3.30 -14.45
C ASN A 32 5.48 -2.39 -13.78
N LEU A 33 5.81 -1.12 -13.57
CA LEU A 33 4.99 -0.15 -12.84
C LEU A 33 4.55 0.97 -13.79
N HIS A 34 3.25 1.23 -13.81
CA HIS A 34 2.64 2.33 -14.56
C HIS A 34 1.83 3.22 -13.62
N THR A 35 1.72 4.50 -13.95
CA THR A 35 0.84 5.43 -13.25
C THR A 35 -0.47 5.49 -14.03
N HIS A 36 -1.58 5.14 -13.40
CA HIS A 36 -2.90 5.15 -14.00
C HIS A 36 -3.89 5.92 -13.12
N ARG A 37 -4.92 6.50 -13.73
CA ARG A 37 -5.98 7.25 -13.04
C ARG A 37 -7.26 6.43 -13.04
N PHE A 38 -7.89 6.30 -11.88
CA PHE A 38 -9.15 5.61 -11.71
C PHE A 38 -10.21 6.60 -11.22
N TRP A 39 -11.40 6.52 -11.80
CA TRP A 39 -12.56 7.24 -11.28
C TRP A 39 -13.08 6.48 -10.06
N VAL A 40 -13.35 7.20 -8.97
CA VAL A 40 -13.89 6.63 -7.74
C VAL A 40 -15.23 7.29 -7.48
N GLU A 41 -16.31 6.52 -7.59
CA GLU A 41 -17.68 7.03 -7.45
C GLU A 41 -17.93 7.50 -6.03
N GLY A 42 -17.52 6.73 -5.01
CA GLY A 42 -17.75 7.08 -3.60
C GLY A 42 -17.07 8.36 -3.13
N GLU A 43 -16.08 8.87 -3.87
CA GLU A 43 -15.38 10.13 -3.56
C GLU A 43 -15.55 11.20 -4.64
N ASN A 44 -16.33 10.89 -5.70
CA ASN A 44 -16.55 11.72 -6.88
C ASN A 44 -15.27 12.38 -7.42
N ARG A 45 -14.17 11.62 -7.47
CA ARG A 45 -12.85 12.15 -7.86
C ARG A 45 -11.99 11.13 -8.58
N TRP A 46 -11.04 11.65 -9.35
CA TRP A 46 -9.96 10.85 -9.92
C TRP A 46 -8.88 10.53 -8.88
N VAL A 47 -8.52 9.27 -8.75
CA VAL A 47 -7.39 8.80 -7.92
C VAL A 47 -6.28 8.25 -8.82
N SER A 48 -5.10 8.86 -8.72
CA SER A 48 -3.90 8.41 -9.42
C SER A 48 -3.17 7.36 -8.59
N LEU A 49 -3.01 6.15 -9.13
CA LEU A 49 -2.27 5.06 -8.49
C LEU A 49 -1.10 4.62 -9.35
N ARG A 50 0.01 4.26 -8.69
CA ARG A 50 1.12 3.53 -9.30
C ARG A 50 0.89 2.04 -9.14
N VAL A 51 0.55 1.39 -10.23
CA VAL A 51 0.09 0.01 -10.29
C VAL A 51 0.96 -0.83 -11.21
N SER A 52 1.12 -2.10 -10.85
CA SER A 52 1.69 -3.10 -11.74
C SER A 52 0.59 -3.75 -12.56
N SER A 53 0.94 -4.49 -13.63
CA SER A 53 -0.03 -5.20 -14.46
C SER A 53 -0.90 -6.20 -13.66
N LYS A 54 -0.34 -6.84 -12.62
CA LYS A 54 -1.12 -7.68 -11.69
C LYS A 54 -2.07 -6.84 -10.83
N GLY A 55 -1.63 -5.65 -10.43
CA GLY A 55 -2.47 -4.72 -9.67
C GLY A 55 -3.68 -4.23 -10.46
N MET A 56 -3.50 -3.92 -11.75
CA MET A 56 -4.61 -3.54 -12.64
C MET A 56 -5.64 -4.67 -12.73
N ARG A 57 -5.22 -5.91 -12.99
CA ARG A 57 -6.14 -7.07 -13.01
C ARG A 57 -6.92 -7.29 -11.71
N ILE A 58 -6.33 -6.96 -10.55
CA ILE A 58 -7.03 -7.07 -9.26
C ILE A 58 -8.08 -5.97 -9.11
N ILE A 59 -7.77 -4.75 -9.55
CA ILE A 59 -8.74 -3.64 -9.58
C ILE A 59 -9.92 -4.02 -10.47
N ASP A 60 -9.65 -4.55 -11.66
CA ASP A 60 -10.71 -4.95 -12.60
C ASP A 60 -11.60 -6.07 -12.02
N LYS A 61 -11.01 -6.99 -11.25
CA LYS A 61 -11.75 -8.12 -10.65
C LYS A 61 -12.59 -7.74 -9.43
N ASN A 62 -12.03 -6.95 -8.52
CA ASN A 62 -12.64 -6.68 -7.21
C ASN A 62 -13.34 -5.31 -7.12
N GLY A 63 -13.13 -4.44 -8.11
CA GLY A 63 -13.56 -3.05 -8.08
C GLY A 63 -12.57 -2.14 -7.33
N ILE A 64 -12.60 -0.85 -7.66
CA ILE A 64 -11.66 0.15 -7.11
C ILE A 64 -11.91 0.43 -5.62
N ASP A 65 -13.17 0.45 -5.18
CA ASP A 65 -13.54 0.79 -3.81
C ASP A 65 -13.04 -0.25 -2.79
N ALA A 66 -13.22 -1.53 -3.11
CA ALA A 66 -12.74 -2.63 -2.29
C ALA A 66 -11.20 -2.59 -2.15
N VAL A 67 -10.50 -2.31 -3.25
CA VAL A 67 -9.04 -2.21 -3.26
C VAL A 67 -8.56 -1.00 -2.46
N LEU A 68 -9.22 0.16 -2.59
CA LEU A 68 -8.88 1.34 -1.79
C LEU A 68 -9.11 1.12 -0.30
N ALA A 69 -10.18 0.42 0.08
CA ALA A 69 -10.43 0.04 1.47
C ALA A 69 -9.32 -0.87 2.02
N ASP A 70 -8.85 -1.85 1.23
CA ASP A 70 -7.73 -2.72 1.62
C ASP A 70 -6.42 -1.94 1.79
N ILE A 71 -6.10 -1.04 0.85
CA ILE A 71 -4.89 -0.22 0.93
C ILE A 71 -4.89 0.64 2.21
N ARG A 72 -6.05 1.23 2.57
CA ARG A 72 -6.19 2.04 3.81
C ARG A 72 -5.95 1.23 5.08
N LYS A 73 -6.38 -0.03 5.11
CA LYS A 73 -6.20 -0.91 6.29
C LYS A 73 -4.74 -1.26 6.57
N ARG A 74 -3.87 -1.23 5.55
CA ARG A 74 -2.45 -1.63 5.70
C ARG A 74 -1.61 -0.61 6.47
N HIS A 75 -2.03 0.65 6.52
CA HIS A 75 -1.30 1.68 7.26
C HIS A 75 -1.91 1.89 8.64
N PHE A 76 -1.12 1.66 9.68
CA PHE A 76 -1.53 1.87 11.06
C PHE A 76 -0.38 2.47 11.87
N TYR A 77 -0.75 3.12 12.97
CA TYR A 77 0.19 3.61 13.95
C TYR A 77 0.14 2.73 15.19
N THR A 78 1.29 2.32 15.68
CA THR A 78 1.42 1.69 17.00
C THR A 78 1.51 2.78 18.05
N THR A 79 0.63 2.77 19.04
CA THR A 79 0.71 3.64 20.22
C THR A 79 0.45 2.82 21.47
N THR A 80 1.10 3.20 22.57
CA THR A 80 0.86 2.59 23.87
C THR A 80 -0.06 3.50 24.67
N LYS A 81 -1.22 2.97 25.08
CA LYS A 81 -2.20 3.70 25.88
C LYS A 81 -1.91 3.57 27.36
N ASN A 82 -1.99 4.68 28.10
CA ASN A 82 -2.00 4.65 29.56
C ASN A 82 -3.37 4.16 30.06
N LYS A 83 -3.43 2.91 30.52
CA LYS A 83 -4.67 2.24 30.95
C LYS A 83 -5.28 2.83 32.22
N ARG A 84 -4.52 3.65 32.98
CA ARG A 84 -5.02 4.28 34.22
C ARG A 84 -5.83 5.55 33.96
N THR A 85 -5.42 6.37 32.99
CA THR A 85 -6.03 7.68 32.70
C THR A 85 -6.96 7.66 31.49
N MET A 86 -6.84 6.66 30.61
CA MET A 86 -7.68 6.53 29.43
C MET A 86 -8.37 5.15 29.43
N GLN A 87 -9.64 5.08 29.84
CA GLN A 87 -10.41 3.82 29.84
C GLN A 87 -11.10 3.55 28.48
N GLY A 88 -11.61 4.56 27.77
CA GLY A 88 -12.28 4.42 26.46
C GLY A 88 -11.34 4.18 25.27
N LYS A 89 -11.84 3.73 24.11
CA LYS A 89 -11.01 3.52 22.90
C LYS A 89 -10.26 4.81 22.53
N MET A 90 -8.94 4.72 22.37
CA MET A 90 -8.12 5.87 22.00
C MET A 90 -8.39 6.28 20.55
N GLU A 91 -8.68 7.57 20.34
CA GLU A 91 -8.81 8.17 19.01
C GLU A 91 -7.75 9.26 18.85
N ILE A 92 -6.94 9.18 17.81
CA ILE A 92 -5.88 10.17 17.55
C ILE A 92 -5.98 10.60 16.08
N LYS A 93 -5.96 11.91 15.85
CA LYS A 93 -5.81 12.48 14.51
C LYS A 93 -4.35 12.41 14.09
N LYS A 94 -4.02 11.59 13.08
CA LYS A 94 -2.66 11.48 12.52
C LYS A 94 -2.69 11.59 11.00
N PHE A 95 -1.55 11.96 10.41
CA PHE A 95 -1.40 11.98 8.96
C PHE A 95 -1.52 10.57 8.38
N ASP A 96 -2.21 10.39 7.26
CA ASP A 96 -2.19 9.15 6.50
C ASP A 96 -1.37 9.39 5.22
N PRO A 97 -0.23 8.71 5.01
CA PRO A 97 0.60 8.87 3.82
C PRO A 97 -0.04 8.30 2.55
N VAL A 98 -1.03 7.40 2.66
CA VAL A 98 -1.77 6.85 1.52
C VAL A 98 -2.77 7.88 0.99
N VAL A 99 -3.52 8.50 1.90
CA VAL A 99 -4.57 9.47 1.54
C VAL A 99 -4.06 10.92 1.52
N ARG A 100 -2.83 11.13 2.00
CA ARG A 100 -2.13 12.43 2.10
C ARG A 100 -2.92 13.49 2.87
N LYS A 101 -3.66 13.06 3.91
CA LYS A 101 -4.44 13.96 4.78
C LYS A 101 -4.43 13.46 6.22
N HIS A 102 -4.76 14.33 7.17
CA HIS A 102 -4.94 13.93 8.56
C HIS A 102 -6.29 13.23 8.74
N VAL A 103 -6.26 12.00 9.23
CA VAL A 103 -7.43 11.14 9.45
C VAL A 103 -7.48 10.72 10.92
N MET A 104 -8.69 10.49 11.43
CA MET A 104 -8.89 9.93 12.77
C MET A 104 -8.53 8.44 12.74
N TYR A 105 -7.54 8.04 13.54
CA TYR A 105 -7.22 6.64 13.79
C TYR A 105 -7.88 6.22 15.11
N LYS A 106 -8.61 5.11 15.08
CA LYS A 106 -9.22 4.51 16.28
C LYS A 106 -8.41 3.29 16.72
N GLU A 107 -8.31 3.10 18.03
CA GLU A 107 -7.67 1.94 18.64
C GLU A 107 -8.31 0.63 18.17
N GLY A 108 -7.48 -0.28 17.68
CA GLY A 108 -7.84 -1.63 17.30
C GLY A 108 -6.80 -2.62 17.80
N LYS A 109 -7.20 -3.88 18.03
CA LYS A 109 -6.26 -4.95 18.34
C LYS A 109 -5.51 -5.32 17.06
N ILE A 110 -4.18 -5.30 17.12
CA ILE A 110 -3.34 -5.88 16.06
C ILE A 110 -3.51 -7.40 16.16
N LYS A 111 -3.94 -8.03 15.07
CA LYS A 111 -4.00 -9.50 14.91
C LYS A 111 -2.73 -9.99 14.26
#